data_AF-F0X8F3-F1
#
_entry.id   AF-F0X8F3-F1
#
_cell.length_a   1.000
_cell.length_b   1.000
_cell.length_c   1.000
_cell.angle_alpha   90.00
_cell.angle_beta   90.00
_cell.angle_gamma   90.00
#
_symmetry.space_group_name_H-M   'P 1'
#
loop_
_entity.id
_entity.type
_entity.pdbx_description
1 polymer ?
#
loop_
_entity_poly.entity_id
_entity_poly.type
_entity_poly.pdbx_seq_one_letter_code
_entity_poly.pdbx_strand_id
1 'polypeptide(L)'
;MGNVVLSPALPSELLHYIISCCAHPTTLIVCSSQDDFVAAFLGEGPLDQQQRAREQRSRLVQAPSSLLQVAVSRHIRVAFVPTVVHLRAFLAAFDPRASRIGPPPELESSSSSSSSSKKDAAPPVVRPSLFAYGFVQLHRDSSEWSAQGLATSAAVLVETAGRAGFDALLVDIRSSHDLDERVPILSTVPRRQLQKAGYPLRTERLRAVLGRWFRFAPGAWDGDDSRDGDGPSAEAKQVSDSGGRPPERQQIAPRDYVRDSEDDESSLGDASEEFTADDAVSAL
;
A
#
# COMPACT_ATOMS: atom_id res chain seq x y z
N MET A 1 -3.46 -6.25 -15.46
CA MET A 1 -3.01 -6.85 -14.18
C MET A 1 -4.12 -6.62 -13.15
N GLY A 2 -3.96 -6.98 -11.89
CA GLY A 2 -4.96 -6.69 -10.85
C GLY A 2 -4.38 -5.67 -9.86
N ASN A 3 -5.08 -5.41 -8.75
CA ASN A 3 -4.56 -4.53 -7.71
C ASN A 3 -3.37 -5.20 -7.00
N VAL A 4 -2.21 -4.52 -6.96
CA VAL A 4 -0.97 -5.09 -6.44
C VAL A 4 -0.25 -4.14 -5.48
N VAL A 5 0.31 -4.69 -4.41
CA VAL A 5 1.33 -4.06 -3.56
C VAL A 5 2.69 -4.59 -4.03
N LEU A 6 3.55 -3.70 -4.51
CA LEU A 6 4.95 -4.03 -4.84
C LEU A 6 5.82 -3.89 -3.59
N SER A 7 7.02 -4.47 -3.64
CA SER A 7 8.00 -4.26 -2.58
C SER A 7 8.31 -2.77 -2.39
N PRO A 8 8.71 -2.34 -1.19
CA PRO A 8 9.12 -0.97 -0.97
C PRO A 8 10.27 -0.53 -1.90
N ALA A 9 10.21 0.70 -2.41
CA ALA A 9 11.14 1.22 -3.42
C ALA A 9 11.77 2.55 -2.99
N LEU A 10 12.89 2.91 -3.62
CA LEU A 10 13.33 4.30 -3.65
C LEU A 10 12.57 5.11 -4.70
N PRO A 11 12.50 6.45 -4.57
CA PRO A 11 11.93 7.31 -5.60
C PRO A 11 12.55 7.11 -6.99
N SER A 12 13.87 6.91 -7.08
CA SER A 12 14.57 6.67 -8.34
C SER A 12 14.18 5.35 -9.00
N GLU A 13 14.04 4.28 -8.22
CA GLU A 13 13.67 2.95 -8.71
C GLU A 13 12.25 2.94 -9.23
N LEU A 14 11.33 3.56 -8.49
CA LEU A 14 9.94 3.68 -8.89
C LEU A 14 9.80 4.47 -10.20
N LEU A 15 10.46 5.62 -10.33
CA LEU A 15 10.39 6.43 -11.54
C LEU A 15 10.99 5.70 -12.75
N HIS A 16 12.13 5.02 -12.55
CA HIS A 16 12.73 4.20 -13.60
C HIS A 16 11.79 3.08 -14.06
N TYR A 17 11.13 2.40 -13.11
CA TYR A 17 10.13 1.37 -13.41
C TYR A 17 8.93 1.93 -14.18
N ILE A 18 8.37 3.07 -13.76
CA ILE A 18 7.22 3.69 -14.43
C ILE A 18 7.55 4.06 -15.88
N ILE A 19 8.73 4.64 -16.12
CA ILE A 19 9.14 5.06 -17.47
C ILE A 19 9.41 3.85 -18.37
N SER A 20 9.90 2.74 -17.81
CA SER A 20 10.39 1.60 -18.59
C SER A 20 9.34 0.51 -18.83
N CYS A 21 8.40 0.35 -17.90
CA CYS A 21 7.57 -0.86 -17.83
C CYS A 21 6.05 -0.58 -17.81
N CYS A 22 5.61 0.64 -17.53
CA CYS A 22 4.18 0.93 -17.37
C CYS A 22 3.51 1.31 -18.69
N ALA A 23 2.24 0.91 -18.84
CA ALA A 23 1.38 1.47 -19.88
C ALA A 23 0.92 2.89 -19.51
N HIS A 24 0.74 3.70 -20.53
CA HIS A 24 0.41 5.11 -20.40
C HIS A 24 -1.02 5.38 -20.90
N PRO A 25 -1.77 6.31 -20.29
CA PRO A 25 -1.33 7.25 -19.25
C PRO A 25 -1.12 6.60 -17.88
N THR A 26 -0.14 7.08 -17.12
CA THR A 26 0.13 6.60 -15.75
C THR A 26 -0.12 7.76 -14.78
N THR A 27 -0.77 7.50 -13.65
CA THR A 27 -0.89 8.50 -12.57
C THR A 27 -0.13 7.99 -11.35
N LEU A 28 0.79 8.81 -10.86
CA LEU A 28 1.56 8.61 -9.64
C LEU A 28 1.08 9.57 -8.55
N ILE A 29 0.45 9.03 -7.53
CA ILE A 29 0.10 9.75 -6.30
C ILE A 29 1.27 9.58 -5.32
N VAL A 30 1.93 10.67 -4.98
CA VAL A 30 3.01 10.72 -4.00
C VAL A 30 2.42 11.15 -2.66
N CYS A 31 2.46 10.26 -1.67
CA CYS A 31 1.88 10.46 -0.35
C CYS A 31 2.83 11.22 0.59
N SER A 32 3.35 12.35 0.11
CA SER A 32 4.19 13.28 0.86
C SER A 32 4.06 14.68 0.24
N SER A 33 4.71 15.68 0.85
CA SER A 33 4.91 16.95 0.16
C SER A 33 5.87 16.79 -1.02
N GLN A 34 5.86 17.76 -1.93
CA GLN A 34 6.81 17.82 -3.04
C GLN A 34 8.25 17.97 -2.54
N ASP A 35 8.47 18.82 -1.53
CA ASP A 35 9.80 19.08 -0.99
C ASP A 35 10.39 17.83 -0.33
N ASP A 36 9.58 17.11 0.45
CA ASP A 36 10.02 15.85 1.09
C ASP A 36 10.35 14.79 0.05
N PHE A 37 9.54 14.69 -1.02
CA PHE A 37 9.80 13.74 -2.10
C PHE A 37 11.08 14.08 -2.85
N VAL A 38 11.32 15.36 -3.13
CA VAL A 38 12.55 15.82 -3.79
C VAL A 38 13.76 15.59 -2.87
N ALA A 39 13.65 15.87 -1.57
CA ALA A 39 14.72 15.61 -0.60
C ALA A 39 15.04 14.09 -0.51
N ALA A 40 14.01 13.24 -0.42
CA ALA A 40 14.18 11.79 -0.47
C ALA A 40 14.76 11.32 -1.81
N PHE A 41 14.34 11.94 -2.92
CA PHE A 41 14.90 11.69 -4.23
C PHE A 41 16.36 12.11 -4.32
N LEU A 42 16.79 13.20 -3.67
CA LEU A 42 18.19 13.68 -3.66
C LEU A 42 19.08 12.91 -2.67
N GLY A 43 18.50 12.28 -1.66
CA GLY A 43 19.15 11.24 -0.87
C GLY A 43 19.72 11.66 0.45
N GLU A 44 18.89 12.28 1.29
CA GLU A 44 19.12 12.35 2.72
C GLU A 44 18.78 11.02 3.39
N GLY A 45 19.54 9.96 3.10
CA GLY A 45 19.33 8.60 3.64
C GLY A 45 20.65 7.93 4.07
N PRO A 46 20.59 6.79 4.79
CA PRO A 46 21.79 6.13 5.34
C PRO A 46 22.83 5.76 4.28
N LEU A 47 24.11 5.88 4.64
CA LEU A 47 25.28 5.88 3.74
C LEU A 47 25.32 4.73 2.70
N ASP A 48 24.94 3.51 3.09
CA ASP A 48 24.99 2.33 2.20
C ASP A 48 23.90 2.36 1.12
N GLN A 49 22.69 2.84 1.46
CA GLN A 49 21.62 3.05 0.49
C GLN A 49 21.87 4.29 -0.37
N GLN A 50 22.57 5.28 0.19
CA GLN A 50 22.93 6.51 -0.50
C GLN A 50 23.84 6.23 -1.70
N GLN A 51 24.77 5.28 -1.60
CA GLN A 51 25.69 4.91 -2.71
C GLN A 51 24.93 4.35 -3.92
N ARG A 52 24.07 3.32 -3.73
CA ARG A 52 23.25 2.74 -4.81
C ARG A 52 22.25 3.73 -5.39
N ALA A 53 21.58 4.51 -4.53
CA ALA A 53 20.68 5.55 -4.96
C ALA A 53 21.41 6.62 -5.79
N ARG A 54 22.63 7.00 -5.39
CA ARG A 54 23.48 7.95 -6.12
C ARG A 54 23.90 7.41 -7.48
N GLU A 55 24.27 6.14 -7.59
CA GLU A 55 24.59 5.53 -8.89
C GLU A 55 23.38 5.50 -9.84
N GLN A 56 22.21 5.09 -9.35
CA GLN A 56 20.98 5.10 -10.14
C GLN A 56 20.51 6.52 -10.48
N ARG A 57 20.67 7.49 -9.58
CA ARG A 57 20.44 8.92 -9.86
C ARG A 57 21.38 9.44 -10.93
N SER A 58 22.68 9.14 -10.81
CA SER A 58 23.65 9.51 -11.83
C SER A 58 23.23 8.95 -13.18
N ARG A 59 22.71 7.71 -13.24
CA ARG A 59 22.11 7.18 -14.47
C ARG A 59 20.88 7.97 -14.93
N LEU A 60 19.93 8.31 -14.06
CA LEU A 60 18.72 9.04 -14.45
C LEU A 60 18.97 10.52 -14.84
N VAL A 61 19.91 11.19 -14.17
CA VAL A 61 20.21 12.62 -14.34
C VAL A 61 21.26 12.84 -15.43
N GLN A 62 22.24 11.93 -15.57
CA GLN A 62 23.33 12.05 -16.56
C GLN A 62 23.06 11.26 -17.83
N ALA A 63 22.09 10.33 -17.85
CA ALA A 63 21.66 9.77 -19.13
C ALA A 63 21.03 10.89 -19.96
N PRO A 64 21.43 11.07 -21.23
CA PRO A 64 20.69 11.93 -22.12
C PRO A 64 19.28 11.37 -22.21
N SER A 65 18.30 12.14 -21.71
CA SER A 65 16.90 11.78 -21.81
C SER A 65 16.57 11.55 -23.28
N SER A 66 16.31 10.31 -23.66
CA SER A 66 15.94 10.01 -25.04
C SER A 66 14.65 10.75 -25.38
N LEU A 67 14.46 11.14 -26.64
CA LEU A 67 13.21 11.77 -27.09
C LEU A 67 12.00 10.92 -26.71
N LEU A 68 12.14 9.58 -26.76
CA LEU A 68 11.14 8.63 -26.29
C LEU A 68 10.83 8.78 -24.79
N GLN A 69 11.85 8.88 -23.93
CA GLN A 69 11.63 9.09 -22.50
C GLN A 69 10.96 10.43 -22.20
N VAL A 70 11.31 11.50 -22.93
CA VAL A 70 10.66 12.81 -22.81
C VAL A 70 9.22 12.75 -23.31
N ALA A 71 8.95 12.00 -24.39
CA ALA A 71 7.59 11.78 -24.86
C ALA A 71 6.76 11.00 -23.83
N VAL A 72 7.31 9.91 -23.29
CA VAL A 72 6.70 9.06 -22.25
C VAL A 72 6.41 9.85 -20.98
N SER A 73 7.34 10.67 -20.50
CA SER A 73 7.18 11.42 -19.25
C SER A 73 6.01 12.40 -19.29
N ARG A 74 5.65 12.92 -20.47
CA ARG A 74 4.45 13.77 -20.63
C ARG A 74 3.16 13.02 -20.29
N HIS A 75 3.15 11.69 -20.39
CA HIS A 75 1.98 10.87 -20.08
C HIS A 75 1.96 10.35 -18.64
N ILE A 76 2.94 10.75 -17.81
CA ILE A 76 2.99 10.47 -16.38
C ILE A 76 2.44 11.69 -15.63
N ARG A 77 1.31 11.51 -14.96
CA ARG A 77 0.72 12.54 -14.09
C ARG A 77 1.24 12.30 -12.68
N VAL A 78 1.71 13.35 -12.03
CA VAL A 78 2.15 13.27 -10.63
C VAL A 78 1.26 14.17 -9.78
N ALA A 79 0.77 13.66 -8.66
CA ALA A 79 0.00 14.40 -7.66
C ALA A 79 0.62 14.21 -6.28
N PHE A 80 0.89 15.30 -5.57
CA PHE A 80 1.42 15.25 -4.20
C PHE A 80 0.26 15.40 -3.20
N VAL A 81 0.12 14.43 -2.30
CA VAL A 81 -0.93 14.39 -1.27
C VAL A 81 -0.29 14.25 0.12
N PRO A 82 -0.07 15.37 0.84
CA PRO A 82 0.71 15.35 2.08
C PRO A 82 -0.06 14.80 3.28
N THR A 83 -1.38 14.58 3.18
CA THR A 83 -2.18 13.99 4.27
C THR A 83 -3.17 12.95 3.74
N VAL A 84 -3.66 12.07 4.63
CA VAL A 84 -4.70 11.07 4.30
C VAL A 84 -5.98 11.73 3.77
N VAL A 85 -6.33 12.92 4.27
CA VAL A 85 -7.47 13.71 3.77
C VAL A 85 -7.24 14.13 2.32
N HIS A 86 -6.05 14.64 1.99
CA HIS A 86 -5.70 14.99 0.61
C HIS A 86 -5.75 13.76 -0.31
N LEU A 87 -5.25 12.60 0.15
CA LEU A 87 -5.31 11.35 -0.60
C LEU A 87 -6.77 10.98 -0.93
N ARG A 88 -7.66 10.94 0.08
CA ARG A 88 -9.06 10.56 -0.13
C ARG A 88 -9.81 11.59 -0.97
N ALA A 89 -9.56 12.88 -0.77
CA ALA A 89 -10.15 13.94 -1.59
C ALA A 89 -9.71 13.83 -3.06
N PHE A 90 -8.42 13.60 -3.30
CA PHE A 90 -7.89 13.38 -4.64
C PHE A 90 -8.53 12.16 -5.30
N LEU A 91 -8.61 11.03 -4.60
CA LEU A 91 -9.22 9.80 -5.13
C LEU A 91 -10.73 9.94 -5.40
N ALA A 92 -11.44 10.74 -4.59
CA ALA A 92 -12.86 11.01 -4.79
C ALA A 92 -13.13 11.87 -6.03
N ALA A 93 -12.23 12.83 -6.31
CA ALA A 93 -12.32 13.73 -7.46
C ALA A 93 -11.53 13.23 -8.69
N PHE A 94 -10.95 12.04 -8.63
CA PHE A 94 -10.09 11.52 -9.69
C PHE A 94 -10.87 11.29 -10.98
N ASP A 95 -10.48 12.00 -12.04
CA ASP A 95 -11.00 11.81 -13.39
C ASP A 95 -9.84 11.63 -14.39
N PRO A 96 -9.71 10.45 -15.03
CA PRO A 96 -8.68 10.24 -16.03
C PRO A 96 -8.84 11.13 -17.27
N ARG A 97 -10.06 11.61 -17.58
CA ARG A 97 -10.37 12.45 -18.74
C ARG A 97 -10.02 13.92 -18.55
N ALA A 98 -9.82 14.37 -17.31
CA ALA A 98 -9.48 15.75 -17.00
C ALA A 98 -8.09 16.20 -17.50
N SER A 99 -7.26 15.27 -17.99
CA SER A 99 -5.96 15.64 -18.52
C SER A 99 -6.00 16.03 -19.98
N ARG A 100 -5.27 17.10 -20.25
CA ARG A 100 -5.03 17.65 -21.58
C ARG A 100 -4.03 16.82 -22.39
N ILE A 101 -3.44 15.78 -21.79
CA ILE A 101 -2.45 14.93 -22.44
C ILE A 101 -3.11 13.59 -22.73
N GLY A 102 -3.45 13.38 -24.00
CA GLY A 102 -3.99 12.11 -24.49
C GLY A 102 -3.00 10.96 -24.28
N PRO A 103 -3.45 9.69 -24.38
CA PRO A 103 -2.53 8.55 -24.40
C PRO A 103 -1.46 8.74 -25.49
N PRO A 104 -0.22 8.26 -25.29
CA PRO A 104 0.75 8.27 -26.37
C PRO A 104 0.17 7.53 -27.57
N PRO A 105 0.45 7.98 -28.81
CA PRO A 105 0.04 7.23 -29.99
C PRO A 105 0.60 5.81 -29.86
N GLU A 106 -0.26 4.79 -30.01
CA GLU A 106 0.18 3.40 -30.04
C GLU A 106 1.23 3.29 -31.15
N LEU A 107 2.50 3.19 -30.78
CA LEU A 107 3.49 2.64 -31.68
C LEU A 107 3.06 1.20 -31.87
N GLU A 108 2.48 0.90 -33.03
CA GLU A 108 2.19 -0.46 -33.45
C GLU A 108 3.44 -1.28 -33.16
N SER A 109 3.34 -2.14 -32.14
CA SER A 109 4.35 -3.15 -31.92
C SER A 109 4.34 -3.99 -33.18
N SER A 110 5.42 -3.90 -33.94
CA SER A 110 5.65 -4.62 -35.16
C SER A 110 5.80 -6.10 -34.83
N SER A 111 4.67 -6.76 -34.61
CA SER A 111 4.52 -8.20 -34.69
C SER A 111 3.64 -8.53 -35.88
N SER A 112 4.11 -8.16 -37.07
CA SER A 112 3.62 -8.66 -38.35
C SER A 112 4.72 -9.49 -39.03
N SER A 113 4.80 -10.75 -38.66
CA SER A 113 5.14 -11.91 -39.51
C SER A 113 5.22 -13.14 -38.59
N SER A 114 4.73 -14.33 -38.90
CA SER A 114 3.89 -14.85 -39.97
C SER A 114 3.54 -16.29 -39.56
N SER A 115 2.34 -16.75 -39.94
CA SER A 115 1.93 -18.15 -40.09
C SER A 115 1.54 -19.01 -38.85
N SER A 116 0.32 -19.56 -38.99
CA SER A 116 -0.23 -20.80 -38.43
C SER A 116 -0.81 -20.81 -36.99
N SER A 117 -2.15 -20.72 -36.96
CA SER A 117 -3.06 -21.50 -36.10
C SER A 117 -2.83 -21.50 -34.58
N LYS A 118 -3.46 -20.54 -33.89
CA LYS A 118 -4.26 -20.83 -32.67
C LYS A 118 -5.23 -19.69 -32.38
N LYS A 119 -6.51 -20.03 -32.39
CA LYS A 119 -7.67 -19.19 -32.09
C LYS A 119 -7.79 -19.01 -30.56
N ASP A 120 -8.28 -17.85 -30.15
CA ASP A 120 -8.93 -17.56 -28.85
C ASP A 120 -8.04 -17.23 -27.62
N ALA A 121 -7.07 -16.33 -27.77
CA ALA A 121 -6.65 -15.47 -26.66
C ALA A 121 -6.61 -14.03 -27.15
N ALA A 122 -7.56 -13.20 -26.68
CA ALA A 122 -7.52 -11.77 -26.92
C ALA A 122 -6.15 -11.22 -26.46
N PRO A 123 -5.54 -10.27 -27.20
CA PRO A 123 -4.26 -9.69 -26.80
C PRO A 123 -4.37 -9.16 -25.36
N PRO A 124 -3.32 -9.27 -24.53
CA PRO A 124 -3.34 -8.78 -23.16
C PRO A 124 -3.58 -7.27 -23.20
N VAL A 125 -4.80 -6.83 -22.89
CA VAL A 125 -5.15 -5.42 -22.78
C VAL A 125 -4.32 -4.84 -21.63
N VAL A 126 -3.29 -4.06 -21.96
CA VAL A 126 -2.45 -3.42 -20.95
C VAL A 126 -3.22 -2.24 -20.40
N ARG A 127 -3.58 -2.30 -19.12
CA ARG A 127 -4.36 -1.25 -18.48
C ARG A 127 -3.45 -0.14 -17.95
N PRO A 128 -3.88 1.13 -18.05
CA PRO A 128 -3.28 2.25 -17.32
C PRO A 128 -3.08 1.93 -15.84
N SER A 129 -2.08 2.54 -15.23
CA SER A 129 -1.71 2.25 -13.83
C SER A 129 -1.90 3.49 -12.94
N LEU A 130 -2.51 3.29 -11.77
CA LEU A 130 -2.70 4.29 -10.72
C LEU A 130 -1.85 3.90 -9.52
N PHE A 131 -0.73 4.59 -9.34
CA PHE A 131 0.23 4.35 -8.26
C PHE A 131 -0.09 5.20 -7.03
N ALA A 132 0.04 4.61 -5.84
CA ALA A 132 0.15 5.31 -4.57
C ALA A 132 1.51 4.99 -3.93
N TYR A 133 2.39 5.99 -3.89
CA TYR A 133 3.73 5.89 -3.32
C TYR A 133 3.78 6.46 -1.90
N GLY A 134 4.26 5.70 -0.92
CA GLY A 134 4.34 6.14 0.49
C GLY A 134 3.03 6.01 1.28
N PHE A 135 2.14 5.11 0.86
CA PHE A 135 0.78 5.00 1.39
C PHE A 135 0.74 4.67 2.90
N VAL A 136 1.59 3.75 3.38
CA VAL A 136 1.64 3.36 4.79
C VAL A 136 2.23 4.49 5.62
N GLN A 137 3.33 5.10 5.14
CA GLN A 137 3.96 6.24 5.81
C GLN A 137 2.96 7.37 6.06
N LEU A 138 2.13 7.71 5.07
CA LEU A 138 1.11 8.76 5.16
C LEU A 138 0.14 8.56 6.34
N HIS A 139 -0.23 7.30 6.61
CA HIS A 139 -1.14 6.98 7.71
C HIS A 139 -0.42 6.99 9.06
N ARG A 140 0.87 6.64 9.08
CA ARG A 140 1.63 6.46 10.32
C ARG A 140 1.75 7.73 11.13
N ASP A 141 2.00 8.85 10.46
CA ASP A 141 2.15 10.16 11.10
C ASP A 141 0.79 10.83 11.35
N SER A 142 -0.31 10.08 11.22
CA SER A 142 -1.68 10.58 11.36
C SER A 142 -2.45 9.87 12.47
N SER A 143 -3.56 10.48 12.90
CA SER A 143 -4.51 9.84 13.83
C SER A 143 -5.23 8.63 13.23
N GLU A 144 -5.10 8.42 11.91
CA GLU A 144 -5.70 7.33 11.13
C GLU A 144 -4.80 6.09 11.02
N TRP A 145 -3.64 6.06 11.70
CA TRP A 145 -2.81 4.85 11.84
C TRP A 145 -3.59 3.72 12.52
N SER A 146 -4.24 2.88 11.71
CA SER A 146 -5.11 1.80 12.15
C SER A 146 -5.48 0.89 10.97
N ALA A 147 -5.86 -0.35 11.25
CA ALA A 147 -6.39 -1.27 10.24
C ALA A 147 -7.60 -0.67 9.53
N GLN A 148 -8.51 -0.02 10.28
CA GLN A 148 -9.67 0.66 9.72
C GLN A 148 -9.25 1.79 8.76
N GLY A 149 -8.40 2.72 9.19
CA GLY A 149 -8.01 3.88 8.38
C GLY A 149 -7.28 3.47 7.08
N LEU A 150 -6.36 2.51 7.20
CA LEU A 150 -5.65 1.92 6.07
C LEU A 150 -6.60 1.21 5.11
N ALA A 151 -7.50 0.36 5.63
CA ALA A 151 -8.48 -0.35 4.81
C ALA A 151 -9.42 0.60 4.08
N THR A 152 -9.87 1.67 4.73
CA THR A 152 -10.73 2.68 4.08
C THR A 152 -10.01 3.35 2.91
N SER A 153 -8.78 3.83 3.11
CA SER A 153 -8.02 4.48 2.03
C SER A 153 -7.66 3.49 0.90
N ALA A 154 -7.35 2.24 1.24
CA ALA A 154 -7.09 1.16 0.29
C ALA A 154 -8.32 0.84 -0.57
N ALA A 155 -9.48 0.72 0.06
CA ALA A 155 -10.75 0.48 -0.62
C ALA A 155 -11.07 1.60 -1.62
N VAL A 156 -10.92 2.85 -1.20
CA VAL A 156 -11.15 4.02 -2.06
C VAL A 156 -10.18 4.03 -3.24
N LEU A 157 -8.90 3.70 -3.03
CA LEU A 157 -7.92 3.60 -4.12
C LEU A 157 -8.30 2.54 -5.16
N VAL A 158 -8.65 1.33 -4.70
CA VAL A 158 -9.06 0.23 -5.58
C VAL A 158 -10.35 0.56 -6.33
N GLU A 159 -11.33 1.12 -5.64
CA GLU A 159 -12.60 1.53 -6.25
C GLU A 159 -12.40 2.61 -7.30
N THR A 160 -11.62 3.65 -6.99
CA THR A 160 -11.29 4.73 -7.93
C THR A 160 -10.53 4.20 -9.15
N ALA A 161 -9.55 3.30 -8.96
CA ALA A 161 -8.84 2.69 -10.08
C ALA A 161 -9.78 1.86 -10.96
N GLY A 162 -10.61 1.01 -10.35
CA GLY A 162 -11.59 0.18 -11.06
C GLY A 162 -12.58 1.00 -11.88
N ARG A 163 -13.15 2.07 -11.29
CA ARG A 163 -14.07 3.00 -11.97
C ARG A 163 -13.41 3.74 -13.13
N ALA A 164 -12.12 4.03 -13.04
CA ALA A 164 -11.36 4.71 -14.08
C ALA A 164 -10.79 3.76 -15.16
N GLY A 165 -10.87 2.44 -14.97
CA GLY A 165 -10.25 1.44 -15.85
C GLY A 165 -8.74 1.28 -15.66
N PHE A 166 -8.22 1.64 -14.50
CA PHE A 166 -6.82 1.54 -14.12
C PHE A 166 -6.58 0.30 -13.24
N ASP A 167 -5.34 -0.19 -13.25
CA ASP A 167 -4.85 -1.11 -12.22
C ASP A 167 -4.29 -0.28 -11.06
N ALA A 168 -4.71 -0.59 -9.82
CA ALA A 168 -4.18 0.07 -8.63
C ALA A 168 -2.86 -0.57 -8.19
N LEU A 169 -1.81 0.24 -8.05
CA LEU A 169 -0.51 -0.19 -7.54
C LEU A 169 -0.13 0.58 -6.28
N LEU A 170 0.26 -0.13 -5.24
CA LEU A 170 0.77 0.45 -4.01
C LEU A 170 2.26 0.14 -3.92
N VAL A 171 3.07 1.17 -3.68
CA VAL A 171 4.51 1.05 -3.45
C VAL A 171 4.84 1.86 -2.22
N ASP A 172 5.55 1.31 -1.25
CA ASP A 172 5.97 2.10 -0.09
C ASP A 172 7.42 2.55 -0.16
N ILE A 173 7.81 3.46 0.72
CA ILE A 173 9.19 3.93 0.84
C ILE A 173 10.03 2.80 1.43
N ARG A 174 11.24 2.55 0.92
CA ARG A 174 12.11 1.44 1.43
C ARG A 174 12.40 1.46 2.92
N SER A 175 12.43 2.65 3.52
CA SER A 175 12.59 2.83 4.96
C SER A 175 11.28 2.79 5.73
N SER A 176 10.14 2.56 5.05
CA SER A 176 8.81 2.70 5.64
C SER A 176 8.62 1.59 6.65
N HIS A 177 8.05 0.42 6.36
CA HIS A 177 7.72 -0.52 7.45
C HIS A 177 7.73 -1.97 7.00
N ASP A 178 7.93 -2.87 7.95
CA ASP A 178 7.71 -4.30 7.75
C ASP A 178 6.21 -4.54 7.52
N LEU A 179 5.84 -5.19 6.41
CA LEU A 179 4.46 -5.55 6.13
C LEU A 179 3.87 -6.50 7.19
N ASP A 180 4.71 -7.15 7.99
CA ASP A 180 4.27 -7.98 9.10
C ASP A 180 4.08 -7.21 10.44
N GLU A 181 4.32 -5.89 10.43
CA GLU A 181 4.01 -5.00 11.56
C GLU A 181 2.52 -5.07 11.94
N ARG A 182 2.24 -5.06 13.25
CA ARG A 182 0.90 -5.04 13.80
C ARG A 182 0.39 -3.62 14.02
N VAL A 183 -0.78 -3.33 13.49
CA VAL A 183 -1.48 -2.05 13.63
C VAL A 183 -2.72 -2.21 14.51
N PRO A 184 -3.11 -1.20 15.30
CA PRO A 184 -4.37 -1.25 16.05
C PRO A 184 -5.55 -1.33 15.09
N ILE A 185 -6.62 -2.04 15.46
CA ILE A 185 -7.81 -2.13 14.60
C ILE A 185 -8.47 -0.75 14.42
N LEU A 186 -8.54 0.01 15.52
CA LEU A 186 -9.23 1.29 15.60
C LEU A 186 -8.25 2.47 15.57
N SER A 187 -8.71 3.59 15.01
CA SER A 187 -7.99 4.86 15.03
C SER A 187 -7.86 5.43 16.46
N THR A 188 -7.04 6.47 16.62
CA THR A 188 -6.60 6.95 17.94
C THR A 188 -7.76 7.32 18.88
N VAL A 189 -8.79 7.99 18.38
CA VAL A 189 -9.93 8.47 19.20
C VAL A 189 -10.79 7.31 19.74
N PRO A 190 -11.39 6.45 18.89
CA PRO A 190 -12.17 5.31 19.37
C PRO A 190 -11.32 4.32 20.18
N ARG A 191 -10.03 4.16 19.85
CA ARG A 191 -9.10 3.34 20.63
C ARG A 191 -8.96 3.84 22.07
N ARG A 192 -8.77 5.15 22.26
CA ARG A 192 -8.63 5.76 23.61
C ARG A 192 -9.91 5.59 24.43
N GLN A 193 -11.08 5.71 23.81
CA GLN A 193 -12.36 5.51 24.49
C GLN A 193 -12.51 4.07 24.98
N LEU A 194 -12.23 3.10 24.11
CA LEU A 194 -12.33 1.67 24.44
C LEU A 194 -11.34 1.25 25.52
N GLN A 195 -10.12 1.81 25.48
CA GLN A 195 -9.09 1.57 26.49
C GLN A 195 -9.48 2.13 27.86
N LYS A 196 -10.08 3.32 27.92
CA LYS A 196 -10.63 3.89 29.16
C LYS A 196 -11.74 3.03 29.75
N ALA A 197 -12.53 2.38 28.89
CA ALA A 197 -13.59 1.46 29.28
C ALA A 197 -13.09 0.03 29.60
N GLY A 198 -11.77 -0.21 29.65
CA GLY A 198 -11.17 -1.48 30.08
C GLY A 198 -11.20 -2.60 29.04
N TYR A 199 -11.61 -2.34 27.80
CA TYR A 199 -11.66 -3.37 26.77
C TYR A 199 -10.26 -3.65 26.19
N PRO A 200 -9.95 -4.93 25.87
CA PRO A 200 -8.69 -5.29 25.25
C PRO A 200 -8.59 -4.74 23.83
N LEU A 201 -7.48 -4.07 23.52
CA LEU A 201 -7.20 -3.53 22.20
C LEU A 201 -6.69 -4.62 21.27
N ARG A 202 -7.40 -4.85 20.16
CA ARG A 202 -6.98 -5.80 19.12
C ARG A 202 -6.05 -5.14 18.11
N THR A 203 -5.13 -5.93 17.57
CA THR A 203 -4.20 -5.54 16.51
C THR A 203 -4.23 -6.53 15.37
N GLU A 204 -3.93 -6.04 14.16
CA GLU A 204 -3.94 -6.81 12.93
C GLU A 204 -2.62 -6.59 12.16
N ARG A 205 -2.19 -7.55 11.34
CA ARG A 205 -0.99 -7.37 10.52
C ARG A 205 -1.28 -6.46 9.32
N LEU A 206 -0.37 -5.55 9.01
CA LEU A 206 -0.48 -4.65 7.85
C LEU A 206 -0.70 -5.42 6.55
N ARG A 207 0.04 -6.52 6.34
CA ARG A 207 -0.12 -7.46 5.23
C ARG A 207 -1.54 -8.02 5.13
N ALA A 208 -2.17 -8.36 6.26
CA ALA A 208 -3.54 -8.90 6.27
C ALA A 208 -4.56 -7.83 5.88
N VAL A 209 -4.37 -6.60 6.37
CA VAL A 209 -5.25 -5.45 6.04
C VAL A 209 -5.17 -5.12 4.55
N LEU A 210 -3.96 -4.96 4.00
CA LEU A 210 -3.76 -4.64 2.59
C LEU A 210 -4.10 -5.84 1.68
N GLY A 211 -3.81 -7.07 2.13
CA GLY A 211 -4.07 -8.31 1.40
C GLY A 211 -5.55 -8.57 1.11
N ARG A 212 -6.45 -7.87 1.80
CA ARG A 212 -7.90 -7.91 1.51
C ARG A 212 -8.26 -7.16 0.22
N TRP A 213 -7.42 -6.22 -0.22
CA TRP A 213 -7.64 -5.35 -1.38
C TRP A 213 -6.64 -5.59 -2.50
N PHE A 214 -5.44 -6.03 -2.15
CA PHE A 214 -4.29 -6.16 -3.05
C PHE A 214 -3.66 -7.55 -2.98
N ARG A 215 -3.04 -7.96 -4.09
CA ARG A 215 -2.05 -9.06 -4.09
C ARG A 215 -0.66 -8.50 -3.88
N PHE A 216 0.26 -9.30 -3.34
CA PHE A 216 1.65 -8.89 -3.16
C PHE A 216 2.50 -9.42 -4.32
N ALA A 217 3.43 -8.61 -4.82
CA ALA A 217 4.40 -9.01 -5.83
C ALA A 217 5.76 -8.34 -5.56
N PRO A 218 6.87 -8.98 -5.94
CA PRO A 218 8.18 -8.33 -5.88
C PRO A 218 8.24 -7.14 -6.86
N GLY A 219 8.97 -6.10 -6.48
CA GLY A 219 9.27 -4.98 -7.36
C GLY A 219 10.39 -5.34 -8.35
N ALA A 220 10.46 -4.66 -9.49
CA ALA A 220 11.54 -4.88 -10.47
C ALA A 220 12.95 -4.48 -9.94
N TRP A 221 12.99 -3.81 -8.80
CA TRP A 221 14.20 -3.40 -8.06
C TRP A 221 14.59 -4.39 -6.96
N ASP A 222 13.77 -5.40 -6.69
CA ASP A 222 14.22 -6.55 -5.91
C ASP A 222 15.15 -7.33 -6.84
N GLY A 223 16.46 -7.22 -6.62
CA GLY A 223 17.44 -7.97 -7.39
C GLY A 223 17.13 -9.48 -7.37
N ASP A 224 17.60 -10.22 -8.36
CA ASP A 224 17.52 -11.69 -8.43
C ASP A 224 18.43 -12.37 -7.38
N ASP A 225 18.47 -11.82 -6.15
CA ASP A 225 19.27 -12.25 -4.99
C ASP A 225 18.80 -13.60 -4.42
N SER A 226 18.01 -14.37 -5.18
CA SER A 226 17.44 -15.66 -4.76
C SER A 226 17.93 -16.85 -5.59
N ARG A 227 19.07 -16.73 -6.29
CA ARG A 227 19.66 -17.86 -7.05
C ARG A 227 20.94 -18.46 -6.50
N ASP A 228 21.46 -17.99 -5.38
CA ASP A 228 22.63 -18.60 -4.73
C ASP A 228 22.31 -18.93 -3.27
N GLY A 229 21.65 -20.07 -3.03
CA GLY A 229 21.28 -20.45 -1.67
C GLY A 229 20.58 -21.80 -1.54
N ASP A 230 21.37 -22.86 -1.67
CA ASP A 230 21.20 -24.15 -0.98
C ASP A 230 20.19 -25.17 -1.54
N GLY A 231 20.67 -25.96 -2.50
CA GLY A 231 20.20 -27.32 -2.77
C GLY A 231 21.15 -28.35 -2.12
N PRO A 232 20.66 -29.55 -1.78
CA PRO A 232 20.86 -30.16 -0.47
C PRO A 232 22.18 -30.92 -0.34
N SER A 233 22.98 -30.58 0.67
CA SER A 233 24.03 -31.48 1.16
C SER A 233 23.41 -32.58 2.01
N ALA A 234 23.21 -33.73 1.37
CA ALA A 234 22.86 -34.98 2.03
C ALA A 234 24.02 -35.45 2.92
N GLU A 235 23.99 -35.10 4.20
CA GLU A 235 24.81 -35.77 5.22
C GLU A 235 24.01 -36.93 5.84
N ALA A 236 24.31 -38.13 5.36
CA ALA A 236 23.87 -39.36 5.96
C ALA A 236 24.59 -39.57 7.31
N LYS A 237 23.85 -39.40 8.42
CA LYS A 237 24.24 -39.97 9.71
C LYS A 237 23.32 -41.13 10.06
N GLN A 238 23.85 -42.34 9.85
CA GLN A 238 23.41 -43.55 10.55
C GLN A 238 23.77 -43.40 12.03
N VAL A 239 22.78 -43.39 12.92
CA VAL A 239 22.95 -43.90 14.29
C VAL A 239 21.69 -44.67 14.68
N SER A 240 21.97 -45.87 15.16
CA SER A 240 21.12 -46.95 15.63
C SER A 240 20.23 -46.62 16.82
N ASP A 241 18.99 -47.11 16.74
CA ASP A 241 18.29 -47.96 17.70
C ASP A 241 18.64 -47.85 19.20
N SER A 242 17.69 -47.38 20.00
CA SER A 242 17.22 -48.11 21.19
C SER A 242 15.94 -47.48 21.74
N GLY A 243 14.95 -48.33 22.00
CA GLY A 243 13.60 -47.95 22.39
C GLY A 243 13.43 -47.42 23.82
N GLY A 244 12.26 -46.81 24.07
CA GLY A 244 11.84 -46.43 25.41
C GLY A 244 10.62 -45.50 25.46
N ARG A 245 9.42 -46.11 25.44
CA ARG A 245 8.16 -45.80 26.15
C ARG A 245 7.73 -44.31 26.35
N PRO A 246 6.46 -43.94 26.03
CA PRO A 246 5.93 -42.61 26.28
C PRO A 246 5.23 -42.50 27.64
N PRO A 247 5.27 -41.32 28.27
CA PRO A 247 4.17 -40.79 29.06
C PRO A 247 3.71 -39.46 28.44
N GLU A 248 2.52 -38.90 28.62
CA GLU A 248 1.25 -39.28 29.20
C GLU A 248 0.40 -38.02 28.95
N ARG A 249 -0.77 -38.17 28.34
CA ARG A 249 -1.67 -37.03 28.05
C ARG A 249 -2.17 -36.45 29.37
N GLN A 250 -1.76 -35.24 29.73
CA GLN A 250 -2.52 -34.43 30.69
C GLN A 250 -3.60 -33.63 29.94
N GLN A 251 -4.81 -34.16 30.08
CA GLN A 251 -6.06 -33.46 29.83
C GLN A 251 -6.17 -32.32 30.85
N ILE A 252 -6.29 -31.08 30.37
CA ILE A 252 -6.73 -29.96 31.20
C ILE A 252 -8.24 -29.82 30.96
N ALA A 253 -8.99 -30.10 32.02
CA ALA A 253 -10.43 -30.01 32.12
C ALA A 253 -10.93 -28.55 31.94
N PRO A 254 -12.20 -28.35 31.53
CA PRO A 254 -12.76 -27.03 31.26
C PRO A 254 -12.99 -26.25 32.55
N ARG A 255 -12.69 -24.94 32.52
CA ARG A 255 -12.94 -24.01 33.62
C ARG A 255 -14.43 -23.75 33.78
N ASP A 256 -14.91 -23.97 35.00
CA ASP A 256 -16.26 -23.66 35.46
C ASP A 256 -16.60 -22.17 35.32
N TYR A 257 -17.79 -21.91 34.77
CA TYR A 257 -18.45 -20.62 34.75
C TYR A 257 -19.02 -20.34 36.15
N VAL A 258 -18.45 -19.37 36.86
CA VAL A 258 -19.13 -18.77 38.01
C VAL A 258 -20.09 -17.71 37.47
N ARG A 259 -21.36 -17.93 37.75
CA ARG A 259 -22.50 -17.09 37.43
C ARG A 259 -22.88 -16.37 38.72
N ASP A 260 -22.54 -15.09 38.82
CA ASP A 260 -23.10 -14.18 39.82
C ASP A 260 -23.91 -13.12 39.03
N SER A 261 -25.25 -13.20 39.06
CA SER A 261 -26.13 -12.41 39.95
C SER A 261 -26.05 -10.92 39.57
N GLU A 262 -26.86 -10.43 38.62
CA GLU A 262 -28.20 -9.86 38.86
C GLU A 262 -28.27 -9.07 40.17
N ASP A 263 -28.22 -7.74 40.04
CA ASP A 263 -29.05 -6.74 40.75
C ASP A 263 -28.32 -5.38 40.73
N ASP A 264 -28.84 -4.40 39.99
CA ASP A 264 -29.22 -3.10 40.57
C ASP A 264 -29.86 -2.20 39.51
N GLU A 265 -31.15 -1.98 39.74
CA GLU A 265 -31.99 -0.98 39.11
C GLU A 265 -31.60 0.45 39.53
N SER A 266 -32.10 1.40 38.73
CA SER A 266 -32.37 2.80 39.06
C SER A 266 -31.21 3.81 39.02
N SER A 267 -31.25 4.70 38.03
CA SER A 267 -31.83 6.02 38.30
C SER A 267 -31.97 6.80 37.00
N LEU A 268 -33.22 7.16 36.71
CA LEU A 268 -33.65 8.21 35.80
C LEU A 268 -32.99 9.54 36.19
N GLY A 269 -32.62 10.31 35.17
CA GLY A 269 -32.12 11.68 35.27
C GLY A 269 -32.40 12.40 33.97
N ASP A 270 -33.66 12.81 33.83
CA ASP A 270 -34.20 13.74 32.85
C ASP A 270 -33.54 15.12 33.03
N ALA A 271 -32.97 15.67 31.96
CA ALA A 271 -32.60 17.07 31.86
C ALA A 271 -32.81 17.50 30.41
N SER A 272 -34.07 17.78 30.13
CA SER A 272 -34.53 18.60 29.03
C SER A 272 -34.12 20.06 29.30
N GLU A 273 -33.21 20.61 28.50
CA GLU A 273 -33.10 22.05 28.32
C GLU A 273 -33.18 22.39 26.83
N GLU A 274 -34.34 22.98 26.52
CA GLU A 274 -34.74 23.67 25.30
C GLU A 274 -34.19 25.12 25.34
N PHE A 275 -34.31 25.83 24.21
CA PHE A 275 -34.07 27.29 24.00
C PHE A 275 -32.63 27.70 23.61
N THR A 276 -32.31 28.40 22.52
CA THR A 276 -33.08 29.04 21.42
C THR A 276 -32.13 29.32 20.25
N ALA A 277 -32.69 29.35 19.04
CA ALA A 277 -32.09 29.98 17.88
C ALA A 277 -32.45 31.48 17.85
N ASP A 278 -31.45 32.34 17.87
CA ASP A 278 -31.48 33.70 17.30
C ASP A 278 -30.06 34.28 17.42
N ASP A 279 -29.31 34.34 16.32
CA ASP A 279 -29.02 35.63 15.67
C ASP A 279 -28.19 35.37 14.41
N ALA A 280 -28.84 35.55 13.27
CA ALA A 280 -28.18 35.76 12.00
C ALA A 280 -27.96 37.27 11.83
N VAL A 281 -27.02 37.61 10.94
CA VAL A 281 -26.75 38.96 10.41
C VAL A 281 -25.70 39.77 11.19
N SER A 282 -24.46 39.66 10.73
CA SER A 282 -23.77 40.87 10.29
C SER A 282 -22.73 40.51 9.22
N ALA A 283 -23.12 40.80 7.97
CA ALA A 283 -22.23 40.89 6.84
C ALA A 283 -21.64 42.31 6.79
N LEU A 284 -20.32 42.40 6.80
CA LEU A 284 -19.46 43.33 6.03
C LEU A 284 -18.01 42.91 6.20
#